data_AF-A0A7X7I8M8-F1
#
_entry.id   AF-A0A7X7I8M8-F1
#
_cell.length_a   1.000
_cell.length_b   1.000
_cell.length_c   1.000
_cell.angle_alpha   90.00
_cell.angle_beta   90.00
_cell.angle_gamma   90.00
#
_symmetry.space_group_name_H-M   'P 1'
#
loop_
_entity.id
_entity.type
_entity.pdbx_description
1 polymer ?
#
loop_
_entity_poly.entity_id
_entity_poly.type
_entity_poly.pdbx_seq_one_letter_code
_entity_poly.pdbx_strand_id
1 'polypeptide(L)'
;MFKKLLLLVLLLVSIASPDIFIIKGYIPANLCVDSLNKQYRRIYTILNPTIPVDTATVTVIFYKQSEGKVLGVRLPEWGGGGAIGRDSIVIPIDRAGVIHGGNYQKILVHEITHIALSRVYGFVKVPRWFHEGLAMVLAGEISFEDQLELS
;
A
#
# COMPACT_ATOMS: atom_id res chain seq x y z
N MET A 1 0.09 34.18 -51.88
CA MET A 1 0.79 32.91 -51.59
C MET A 1 0.72 32.61 -50.10
N PHE A 2 -0.06 31.58 -49.78
CA PHE A 2 -0.23 30.82 -48.52
C PHE A 2 0.18 31.41 -47.16
N LYS A 3 -0.85 31.69 -46.36
CA LYS A 3 -0.86 31.80 -44.89
C LYS A 3 -0.15 30.59 -44.27
N LYS A 4 0.90 30.81 -43.46
CA LYS A 4 1.44 29.78 -42.57
C LYS A 4 0.53 29.63 -41.36
N LEU A 5 -0.33 28.63 -41.46
CA LEU A 5 -1.16 28.08 -40.39
C LEU A 5 -0.25 27.50 -39.30
N LEU A 6 -0.14 28.17 -38.15
CA LEU A 6 0.46 27.62 -36.94
C LEU A 6 -0.54 26.62 -36.35
N LEU A 7 -0.45 25.36 -36.78
CA LEU A 7 -1.24 24.27 -36.23
C LEU A 7 -0.64 23.89 -34.85
N LEU A 8 -1.24 24.44 -33.79
CA LEU A 8 -0.94 24.06 -32.41
C LEU A 8 -1.49 22.64 -32.17
N VAL A 9 -0.65 21.62 -32.36
CA VAL A 9 -0.97 20.24 -31.97
C VAL A 9 -0.84 20.16 -30.45
N LEU A 10 -1.96 20.31 -29.75
CA LEU A 10 -2.11 19.92 -28.34
C LEU A 10 -1.98 18.39 -28.27
N LEU A 11 -0.74 17.92 -28.15
CA LEU A 11 -0.43 16.56 -27.73
C LEU A 11 -0.89 16.41 -26.27
N LEU A 12 -2.10 15.89 -26.09
CA LEU A 12 -2.53 15.25 -24.85
C LEU A 12 -1.67 14.00 -24.65
N VAL A 13 -0.40 14.19 -24.27
CA VAL A 13 0.36 13.13 -23.63
C VAL A 13 -0.32 12.94 -22.29
N SER A 14 -1.18 11.93 -22.20
CA SER A 14 -1.54 11.37 -20.91
C SER A 14 -0.23 10.86 -20.33
N ILE A 15 0.38 11.66 -19.45
CA ILE A 15 1.55 11.22 -18.70
C ILE A 15 1.00 10.16 -17.77
N ALA A 16 1.06 8.90 -18.22
CA ALA A 16 0.84 7.76 -17.35
C ALA A 16 1.79 7.97 -16.18
N SER A 17 1.22 8.26 -15.00
CA SER A 17 2.03 8.35 -13.80
C SER A 17 2.68 6.99 -13.62
N PRO A 18 4.01 6.91 -13.40
CA PRO A 18 4.64 5.63 -13.18
C PRO A 18 3.95 4.93 -12.01
N ASP A 19 3.76 3.62 -12.14
CA ASP A 19 3.18 2.82 -11.08
C ASP A 19 4.02 2.96 -9.82
N ILE A 20 3.36 3.30 -8.71
CA ILE A 20 4.03 3.42 -7.42
C ILE A 20 4.43 2.02 -6.96
N PHE A 21 3.68 0.98 -7.35
CA PHE A 21 3.91 -0.39 -6.91
C PHE A 21 4.51 -1.28 -8.00
N ILE A 22 5.57 -2.00 -7.64
CA ILE A 22 6.08 -3.15 -8.42
C ILE A 22 5.73 -4.42 -7.65
N ILE A 23 5.01 -5.34 -8.30
CA ILE A 23 4.58 -6.60 -7.68
C ILE A 23 5.48 -7.76 -8.14
N LYS A 24 5.91 -8.60 -7.20
CA LYS A 24 6.78 -9.77 -7.45
C LYS A 24 6.25 -11.01 -6.74
N GLY A 25 6.68 -12.18 -7.23
CA GLY A 25 6.43 -13.48 -6.60
C GLY A 25 5.07 -14.09 -6.95
N TYR A 26 4.39 -14.71 -5.98
CA TYR A 26 3.12 -15.42 -6.19
C TYR A 26 1.92 -14.44 -6.20
N ILE A 27 1.75 -13.73 -7.31
CA ILE A 27 0.76 -12.64 -7.44
C ILE A 27 -0.68 -13.18 -7.38
N PRO A 28 -1.55 -12.66 -6.50
CA PRO A 28 -2.98 -12.99 -6.50
C PRO A 28 -3.67 -12.57 -7.80
N ALA A 29 -4.53 -13.43 -8.34
CA ALA A 29 -5.19 -13.21 -9.65
C ALA A 29 -6.07 -11.95 -9.71
N ASN A 30 -6.63 -11.52 -8.58
CA ASN A 30 -7.51 -10.37 -8.46
C ASN A 30 -6.80 -9.08 -7.98
N LEU A 31 -5.46 -9.06 -7.97
CA LEU A 31 -4.70 -7.88 -7.58
C LEU A 31 -4.79 -6.79 -8.67
N CYS A 32 -5.19 -5.59 -8.27
CA CYS A 32 -5.28 -4.43 -9.15
C CYS A 32 -4.32 -3.33 -8.69
N VAL A 33 -3.24 -3.10 -9.43
CA VAL A 33 -2.22 -2.09 -9.10
C VAL A 33 -2.82 -0.68 -9.05
N ASP A 34 -3.75 -0.35 -9.94
CA ASP A 34 -4.48 0.92 -9.89
C ASP A 34 -5.25 1.14 -8.60
N SER A 35 -5.82 0.07 -8.04
CA SER A 35 -6.48 0.13 -6.73
C SER A 35 -5.48 0.46 -5.63
N LEU A 36 -4.29 -0.16 -5.65
CA LEU A 36 -3.22 0.14 -4.69
C LEU A 36 -2.71 1.57 -4.82
N ASN A 37 -2.47 2.03 -6.05
CA ASN A 37 -2.08 3.41 -6.36
C ASN A 37 -3.11 4.40 -5.79
N LYS A 38 -4.41 4.13 -5.98
CA LYS A 38 -5.51 4.95 -5.42
C LYS A 38 -5.51 4.95 -3.89
N GLN A 39 -5.35 3.78 -3.25
CA GLN A 39 -5.33 3.68 -1.79
C GLN A 39 -4.11 4.39 -1.20
N TYR A 40 -2.92 4.21 -1.76
CA TYR A 40 -1.72 4.90 -1.29
C TYR A 40 -1.85 6.42 -1.40
N ARG A 41 -2.34 6.94 -2.54
CA ARG A 41 -2.61 8.38 -2.70
C ARG A 41 -3.62 8.89 -1.67
N ARG A 42 -4.74 8.16 -1.48
CA ARG A 42 -5.75 8.49 -0.47
C ARG A 42 -5.14 8.57 0.93
N ILE A 43 -4.40 7.54 1.34
CA ILE A 43 -3.77 7.48 2.68
C ILE A 43 -2.78 8.64 2.84
N TYR A 44 -1.92 8.86 1.85
CA TYR A 44 -0.93 9.93 1.89
C TYR A 44 -1.59 11.31 2.05
N THR A 45 -2.69 11.56 1.33
CA THR A 45 -3.48 12.80 1.46
C THR A 45 -4.16 12.92 2.82
N ILE A 46 -4.64 11.82 3.42
CA ILE A 46 -5.19 11.82 4.79
C ILE A 46 -4.11 12.20 5.80
N LEU A 47 -2.90 11.64 5.65
CA LEU A 47 -1.78 11.88 6.57
C LEU A 47 -1.27 13.32 6.48
N ASN A 48 -1.12 13.85 5.27
CA ASN A 48 -0.70 15.21 5.06
C ASN A 48 -1.18 15.76 3.71
N PRO A 49 -2.29 16.51 3.68
CA PRO A 49 -2.87 17.02 2.42
C PRO A 49 -2.05 18.16 1.79
N THR A 50 -1.04 18.69 2.49
CA THR A 50 -0.27 19.86 2.04
C THR A 50 0.98 19.52 1.25
N ILE A 51 1.43 18.27 1.30
CA ILE A 51 2.63 17.82 0.60
C ILE A 51 2.28 16.96 -0.61
N PRO A 52 3.07 17.04 -1.71
CA PRO A 52 2.89 16.14 -2.85
C PRO A 52 3.02 14.68 -2.42
N VAL A 53 2.22 13.81 -3.05
CA VAL A 53 2.32 12.36 -2.84
C VAL A 53 3.68 11.88 -3.32
N ASP A 54 4.42 11.21 -2.44
CA ASP A 54 5.68 10.55 -2.78
C ASP A 54 5.43 9.36 -3.72
N THR A 55 5.90 9.46 -4.96
CA THR A 55 5.74 8.43 -5.99
C THR A 55 6.94 7.48 -6.10
N ALA A 56 7.86 7.48 -5.13
CA ALA A 56 8.95 6.52 -5.10
C ALA A 56 8.39 5.09 -5.09
N THR A 57 9.06 4.18 -5.79
CA THR A 57 8.57 2.82 -5.96
C THR A 57 8.48 2.07 -4.63
N VAL A 58 7.41 1.29 -4.45
CA VAL A 58 7.20 0.33 -3.38
C VAL A 58 7.16 -1.07 -3.99
N THR A 59 8.02 -1.97 -3.52
CA THR A 59 8.03 -3.36 -3.98
C THR A 59 7.13 -4.21 -3.10
N VAL A 60 6.14 -4.89 -3.69
CA VAL A 60 5.31 -5.87 -2.99
C VAL A 60 5.74 -7.26 -3.39
N ILE A 61 6.10 -8.10 -2.42
CA ILE A 61 6.58 -9.46 -2.64
C ILE A 61 5.57 -10.44 -2.02
N PHE A 62 4.91 -11.21 -2.87
CA PHE A 62 4.10 -12.35 -2.45
C PHE A 62 4.97 -13.61 -2.44
N TYR A 63 5.02 -14.31 -1.32
CA TYR A 63 5.92 -15.44 -1.11
C TYR A 63 5.22 -16.59 -0.40
N LYS A 64 5.78 -17.80 -0.44
CA LYS A 64 5.32 -18.90 0.43
C LYS A 64 5.99 -18.77 1.79
N GLN A 65 5.27 -19.03 2.87
CA GLN A 65 5.79 -18.90 4.24
C GLN A 65 7.08 -19.72 4.45
N SER A 66 7.20 -20.87 3.80
CA SER A 66 8.42 -21.70 3.79
C SER A 66 9.67 -20.98 3.24
N GLU A 67 9.50 -19.99 2.36
CA GLU A 67 10.56 -19.18 1.75
C GLU A 67 10.93 -17.96 2.61
N GLY A 68 10.15 -17.63 3.65
CA GLY A 68 10.32 -16.41 4.45
C GLY A 68 11.71 -16.28 5.08
N LYS A 69 12.31 -17.41 5.52
CA LYS A 69 13.68 -17.43 6.05
C LYS A 69 14.72 -17.02 5.01
N VAL A 70 14.56 -17.46 3.77
CA VAL A 70 15.48 -17.15 2.65
C VAL A 70 15.37 -15.67 2.27
N LEU A 71 14.17 -15.10 2.36
CA LEU A 71 13.90 -13.68 2.12
C LEU A 71 14.33 -12.78 3.29
N GLY A 72 14.83 -13.35 4.39
CA GLY A 72 15.17 -12.58 5.60
C GLY A 72 13.96 -11.96 6.31
N VAL A 73 12.75 -12.40 5.97
CA VAL A 73 11.49 -11.87 6.49
C VAL A 73 11.14 -12.57 7.81
N ARG A 74 10.84 -11.79 8.84
CA ARG A 74 10.32 -12.28 10.13
C ARG A 74 9.03 -11.56 10.48
N LEU A 75 7.90 -12.15 10.12
CA LEU A 75 6.58 -11.68 10.54
C LEU A 75 6.18 -12.38 11.85
N PRO A 76 5.47 -11.68 12.76
CA PRO A 76 4.88 -12.34 13.93
C PRO A 76 3.92 -13.45 13.49
N GLU A 77 3.66 -14.41 14.37
CA GLU A 77 2.81 -15.57 14.06
C GLU A 77 1.40 -15.20 13.63
N TRP A 78 0.87 -14.11 14.20
CA TRP A 78 -0.44 -13.54 13.91
C TRP A 78 -0.48 -12.56 12.73
N GLY A 79 0.67 -12.18 12.14
CA GLY A 79 0.73 -11.17 11.09
C GLY A 79 0.41 -11.71 9.68
N GLY A 80 -0.50 -11.05 8.96
CA GLY A 80 -0.86 -11.40 7.58
C GLY A 80 0.07 -10.84 6.50
N GLY A 81 0.89 -9.84 6.84
CA GLY A 81 1.85 -9.17 5.97
C GLY A 81 2.86 -8.36 6.80
N GLY A 82 3.73 -7.63 6.12
CA GLY A 82 4.60 -6.66 6.79
C GLY A 82 5.24 -5.64 5.85
N ALA A 83 5.24 -4.39 6.27
CA ALA A 83 6.07 -3.33 5.70
C ALA A 83 7.51 -3.43 6.23
N ILE A 84 8.48 -3.42 5.31
CA ILE A 84 9.91 -3.46 5.60
C ILE A 84 10.54 -2.14 5.13
N GLY A 85 11.00 -1.34 6.09
CA GLY A 85 11.56 -0.03 5.80
C GLY A 85 10.50 0.91 5.21
N ARG A 86 10.86 1.60 4.12
CA ARG A 86 10.00 2.61 3.45
C ARG A 86 9.51 2.20 2.07
N ASP A 87 9.99 1.07 1.54
CA ASP A 87 9.88 0.79 0.10
C ASP A 87 9.52 -0.68 -0.20
N SER A 88 9.19 -1.48 0.81
CA SER A 88 8.93 -2.91 0.62
C SER A 88 7.78 -3.41 1.48
N ILE A 89 6.93 -4.25 0.89
CA ILE A 89 5.85 -4.96 1.55
C ILE A 89 6.02 -6.45 1.23
N VAL A 90 5.83 -7.31 2.22
CA VAL A 90 5.93 -8.77 2.07
C VAL A 90 4.66 -9.44 2.57
N ILE A 91 4.11 -10.36 1.78
CA ILE A 91 2.86 -11.06 2.10
C ILE A 91 3.00 -12.57 1.84
N PRO A 92 2.88 -13.42 2.88
CA PRO A 92 2.83 -14.87 2.70
C PRO A 92 1.46 -15.29 2.14
N ILE A 93 1.44 -16.00 1.00
CA ILE A 93 0.20 -16.41 0.32
C ILE A 93 -0.51 -17.62 0.95
N ASP A 94 0.22 -18.38 1.76
CA ASP A 94 -0.18 -19.68 2.30
C ASP A 94 -0.45 -19.64 3.81
N ARG A 95 -0.59 -18.44 4.41
CA ARG A 95 -0.83 -18.27 5.86
C ARG A 95 -2.32 -18.26 6.19
N ALA A 96 -2.74 -18.98 7.24
CA ALA A 96 -4.15 -19.13 7.60
C ALA A 96 -4.94 -17.81 7.75
N GLY A 97 -4.36 -16.74 8.31
CA GLY A 97 -5.03 -15.42 8.41
C GLY A 97 -5.30 -14.74 7.07
N VAL A 98 -4.52 -15.09 6.04
CA VAL A 98 -4.68 -14.65 4.65
C VAL A 98 -5.71 -15.54 3.92
N ILE A 99 -5.82 -16.81 4.29
CA ILE A 99 -6.69 -17.82 3.65
C ILE A 99 -8.10 -17.87 4.27
N HIS A 100 -8.27 -17.59 5.56
CA HIS A 100 -9.53 -17.89 6.31
C HIS A 100 -10.33 -16.66 6.76
N GLY A 101 -10.00 -15.45 6.28
CA GLY A 101 -10.84 -14.27 6.57
C GLY A 101 -10.36 -12.92 6.01
N GLY A 102 -9.09 -12.79 5.61
CA GLY A 102 -8.52 -11.50 5.22
C GLY A 102 -8.39 -11.33 3.70
N ASN A 103 -9.24 -10.49 3.12
CA ASN A 103 -9.03 -9.96 1.76
C ASN A 103 -7.60 -9.38 1.69
N TYR A 104 -6.71 -9.94 0.85
CA TYR A 104 -5.33 -9.45 0.63
C TYR A 104 -5.27 -7.93 0.44
N GLN A 105 -6.34 -7.33 -0.10
CA GLN A 105 -6.49 -5.89 -0.23
C GLN A 105 -6.49 -5.17 1.12
N LYS A 106 -7.16 -5.69 2.16
CA LYS A 106 -7.12 -5.11 3.52
C LYS A 106 -5.71 -5.16 4.08
N ILE A 107 -5.05 -6.32 4.00
CA ILE A 107 -3.64 -6.48 4.43
C ILE A 107 -2.74 -5.50 3.67
N LEU A 108 -2.90 -5.38 2.35
CA LEU A 108 -2.13 -4.41 1.57
C LEU A 108 -2.40 -2.98 2.02
N VAL A 109 -3.65 -2.58 2.24
CA VAL A 109 -3.99 -1.23 2.73
C VAL A 109 -3.38 -0.97 4.12
N HIS A 110 -3.35 -1.98 4.99
CA HIS A 110 -2.67 -1.94 6.29
C HIS A 110 -1.17 -1.66 6.12
N GLU A 111 -0.48 -2.49 5.33
CA GLU A 111 0.97 -2.32 5.12
C GLU A 111 1.32 -1.05 4.34
N ILE A 112 0.49 -0.65 3.38
CA ILE A 112 0.62 0.63 2.65
C ILE A 112 0.53 1.81 3.62
N THR A 113 -0.30 1.70 4.68
CA THR A 113 -0.41 2.74 5.71
C THR A 113 0.92 2.92 6.45
N HIS A 114 1.61 1.83 6.79
CA HIS A 114 2.93 1.90 7.42
C HIS A 114 3.98 2.54 6.51
N ILE A 115 3.98 2.19 5.22
CA ILE A 115 4.86 2.80 4.22
C ILE A 115 4.60 4.30 4.09
N ALA A 116 3.34 4.70 3.93
CA ALA A 116 2.96 6.11 3.81
C ALA A 116 3.31 6.90 5.07
N LEU A 117 3.04 6.37 6.27
CA LEU A 117 3.44 6.98 7.54
C LEU A 117 4.95 7.21 7.62
N SER A 118 5.74 6.18 7.27
CA SER A 118 7.20 6.27 7.34
C SER A 118 7.77 7.26 6.33
N ARG A 119 7.13 7.41 5.15
CA ARG A 119 7.52 8.40 4.13
C ARG A 119 7.12 9.83 4.52
N VAL A 120 5.89 10.03 5.00
CA VAL A 120 5.38 11.36 5.40
C VAL A 120 6.13 11.92 6.61
N TYR A 121 6.36 11.10 7.64
CA TYR A 121 6.94 11.56 8.90
C TYR A 121 8.45 11.23 9.04
N GLY A 122 9.03 10.51 8.08
CA GLY A 122 10.46 10.31 7.97
C GLY A 122 11.08 9.68 9.22
N PHE A 123 11.85 10.48 9.96
CA PHE A 123 12.58 10.08 11.17
C PHE A 123 11.84 10.38 12.48
N VAL A 124 10.64 10.97 12.40
CA VAL A 124 9.81 11.20 13.59
C VAL A 124 9.39 9.86 14.15
N LYS A 125 9.61 9.66 15.45
CA LYS A 125 9.15 8.47 16.16
C LYS A 125 7.64 8.56 16.38
N VAL A 126 6.89 8.02 15.43
CA VAL A 126 5.45 7.80 15.58
C VAL A 126 5.24 6.62 16.54
N PRO A 127 4.41 6.75 17.59
CA PRO A 127 4.15 5.67 18.53
C PRO A 127 3.57 4.44 17.83
N ARG A 128 3.96 3.24 18.28
CA ARG A 128 3.50 1.97 17.68
C ARG A 128 1.98 1.83 17.68
N TRP A 129 1.31 2.25 18.77
CA TRP A 129 -0.15 2.18 18.86
C TRP A 129 -0.83 3.00 17.74
N PHE A 130 -0.23 4.11 17.34
CA PHE A 130 -0.77 4.97 16.28
C PHE A 130 -0.57 4.34 14.91
N HIS A 131 0.62 3.77 14.65
CA HIS A 131 0.91 2.99 13.45
C HIS A 131 -0.13 1.90 13.22
N GLU A 132 -0.32 1.02 14.20
CA GLU A 132 -1.22 -0.13 14.05
C GLU A 132 -2.69 0.30 14.03
N GLY A 133 -3.10 1.18 14.96
CA GLY A 133 -4.49 1.63 15.03
C GLY A 133 -4.95 2.35 13.76
N LEU A 134 -4.11 3.22 13.19
CA LEU A 134 -4.44 3.90 11.94
C LEU A 134 -4.51 2.91 10.76
N ALA A 135 -3.58 1.96 10.70
CA ALA A 135 -3.56 0.95 9.65
C ALA A 135 -4.82 0.06 9.69
N MET A 136 -5.25 -0.37 10.88
CA MET A 136 -6.48 -1.13 11.09
C MET A 136 -7.73 -0.34 10.67
N VAL A 137 -7.82 0.94 11.05
CA VAL A 137 -8.96 1.81 10.67
C VAL A 137 -9.01 2.04 9.17
N LEU A 138 -7.88 2.38 8.53
CA LEU A 138 -7.84 2.67 7.10
C LEU A 138 -8.03 1.42 6.23
N ALA A 139 -7.59 0.26 6.71
CA ALA A 139 -7.84 -1.05 6.09
C ALA A 139 -9.27 -1.57 6.32
N GLY A 140 -10.05 -0.94 7.20
CA GLY A 140 -11.39 -1.39 7.57
C GLY A 140 -11.37 -2.75 8.28
N GLU A 141 -10.37 -2.96 9.14
CA GLU A 141 -10.26 -4.12 10.03
C GLU A 141 -11.04 -3.94 11.33
N ILE A 142 -11.33 -2.68 11.70
CA ILE A 142 -12.21 -2.32 12.80
C ILE A 142 -13.31 -1.43 12.21
N SER A 143 -14.57 -1.77 12.43
CA SER A 143 -15.68 -0.83 12.24
C SER A 143 -16.09 -0.20 13.58
N PHE A 144 -16.67 1.01 13.55
CA PHE A 144 -17.16 1.64 14.78
C PHE A 144 -18.36 0.87 15.35
N GLU A 145 -19.10 0.18 14.49
CA GLU A 145 -20.24 -0.67 14.84
C GLU A 145 -19.81 -1.89 15.67
N ASP A 146 -18.65 -2.50 15.38
CA ASP A 146 -18.11 -3.65 16.13
C ASP A 146 -17.80 -3.32 17.61
N GLN A 147 -17.61 -2.04 17.95
CA GLN A 147 -17.32 -1.59 19.31
C GLN A 147 -18.57 -1.34 20.16
N LEU A 148 -19.73 -1.10 19.55
CA LEU A 148 -20.99 -0.82 20.25
C LEU A 148 -21.72 -2.10 20.69
N GLU A 149 -21.43 -3.26 20.10
CA GLU A 149 -22.01 -4.54 20.52
C GLU A 149 -21.31 -5.15 21.76
N LEU A 150 -20.18 -4.58 22.19
CA LEU A 150 -19.38 -5.09 23.31
C LEU A 150 -19.44 -4.21 24.59
N SER A 151 -20.28 -3.17 24.61
CA SER A 151 -20.54 -2.30 25.77
C SER A 151 -21.93 -2.48 26.34
#